data_AF-A0A836Q9S5-F1
#
_entry.id   AF-A0A836Q9S5-F1
#
_cell.length_a   1.000
_cell.length_b   1.000
_cell.length_c   1.000
_cell.angle_alpha   90.00
_cell.angle_beta   90.00
_cell.angle_gamma   90.00
#
_symmetry.space_group_name_H-M   'P 1'
#
loop_
_entity.id
_entity.type
_entity.pdbx_description
1 polymer ?
#
loop_
_entity_poly.entity_id
_entity_poly.type
_entity_poly.pdbx_seq_one_letter_code
_entity_poly.pdbx_strand_id
1 'polypeptide(L)'
;NSVASTAIYAKQKRIELSLGWKLGLMAVPGTILGAFISSDLSPEIFKILFALVLISSASYIFLKRKIEEKPIDVSRLLLVFSAGASFFAGIISSLFGIGGGLIFVPLMVVALGISMKRAAPTSQFILMFASFSGLIVHSMLGHPDYYQALLLSIGAFAGGILGARLSLEIKENKLKIIVIIVLIAAAIKLIIDSTGIF
;
A
#
# COMPACT_ATOMS: atom_id res chain seq x y z
N ASN A 1 7.94 5.31 -7.75
CA ASN A 1 6.50 5.65 -7.98
C ASN A 1 5.92 6.52 -6.86
N SER A 2 6.02 6.11 -5.58
CA SER A 2 5.34 6.73 -4.43
C SER A 2 5.68 8.19 -4.24
N VAL A 3 6.96 8.57 -4.36
CA VAL A 3 7.41 9.97 -4.36
C VAL A 3 6.73 10.78 -5.47
N ALA A 4 6.72 10.24 -6.70
CA ALA A 4 6.14 10.88 -7.88
C ALA A 4 4.62 11.09 -7.72
N SER A 5 3.89 10.03 -7.35
CA SER A 5 2.45 10.10 -7.12
C SER A 5 2.09 11.02 -5.95
N THR A 6 2.86 10.95 -4.86
CA THR A 6 2.70 11.82 -3.69
C THR A 6 2.86 13.29 -4.05
N ALA A 7 3.87 13.65 -4.85
CA ALA A 7 4.06 15.03 -5.29
C ALA A 7 2.86 15.57 -6.09
N ILE A 8 2.27 14.73 -6.97
CA ILE A 8 1.06 15.09 -7.72
C ILE A 8 -0.14 15.26 -6.77
N TYR A 9 -0.34 14.34 -5.85
CA TYR A 9 -1.47 14.39 -4.92
C TYR A 9 -1.36 15.51 -3.89
N ALA A 10 -0.15 15.83 -3.44
CA ALA A 10 0.13 16.92 -2.50
C ALA A 10 -0.27 18.27 -3.10
N LYS A 11 0.05 18.51 -4.38
CA LYS A 11 -0.38 19.71 -5.12
C LYS A 11 -1.89 19.89 -5.16
N GLN A 12 -2.66 18.81 -5.00
CA GLN A 12 -4.12 18.83 -5.06
C GLN A 12 -4.80 18.78 -3.69
N LYS A 13 -4.04 18.84 -2.59
CA LYS A 13 -4.55 18.81 -1.21
C LYS A 13 -5.48 17.61 -0.92
N ARG A 14 -5.25 16.47 -1.60
CA ARG A 14 -6.05 15.24 -1.40
C ARG A 14 -5.40 14.25 -0.41
N ILE A 15 -4.22 14.58 0.10
CA ILE A 15 -3.51 13.77 1.10
C ILE A 15 -4.01 14.20 2.48
N GLU A 16 -4.48 13.23 3.27
CA GLU A 16 -4.81 13.44 4.68
C GLU A 16 -3.51 13.43 5.50
N LEU A 17 -2.84 14.57 5.58
CA LEU A 17 -1.53 14.69 6.23
C LEU A 17 -1.55 14.31 7.72
N SER A 18 -2.65 14.61 8.42
CA SER A 18 -2.81 14.30 9.85
C SER A 18 -2.72 12.81 10.15
N LEU A 19 -3.20 11.96 9.24
CA LEU A 19 -3.12 10.51 9.31
C LEU A 19 -1.86 10.00 8.62
N GLY A 20 -1.52 10.57 7.47
CA GLY A 20 -0.40 10.15 6.64
C GLY A 20 0.93 10.16 7.40
N TRP A 21 1.22 11.20 8.18
CA TRP A 21 2.45 11.24 8.98
C TRP A 21 2.47 10.21 10.11
N LYS A 22 1.34 10.03 10.80
CA LYS A 22 1.22 9.07 11.92
C LYS A 22 1.41 7.63 11.42
N LEU A 23 0.69 7.26 10.38
CA LEU A 23 0.74 5.93 9.80
C LEU A 23 2.05 5.69 9.04
N GLY A 24 2.58 6.71 8.36
CA GLY A 24 3.87 6.69 7.67
C GLY A 24 5.04 6.42 8.62
N LEU A 25 5.13 7.15 9.73
CA LEU A 25 6.15 6.92 10.74
C LEU A 25 6.03 5.54 11.41
N MET A 26 4.80 5.05 11.61
CA MET A 26 4.59 3.72 12.16
C MET A 26 4.92 2.58 11.18
N ALA A 27 4.82 2.83 9.88
CA ALA A 27 5.20 1.87 8.85
C ALA A 27 6.72 1.66 8.79
N VAL A 28 7.54 2.68 9.12
CA VAL A 28 9.01 2.61 9.09
C VAL A 28 9.58 1.47 9.94
N PRO A 29 9.33 1.39 11.26
CA PRO A 29 9.86 0.30 12.07
C PRO A 29 9.33 -1.07 11.61
N GLY A 30 8.10 -1.13 11.09
CA GLY A 30 7.55 -2.33 10.49
C GLY A 30 8.30 -2.77 9.24
N THR A 31 8.60 -1.84 8.33
CA THR A 31 9.39 -2.13 7.13
C THR A 31 10.81 -2.55 7.47
N ILE A 32 11.45 -1.90 8.43
CA ILE A 32 12.80 -2.30 8.90
C ILE A 32 12.76 -3.74 9.44
N LEU A 33 11.82 -4.06 10.33
CA LEU A 33 11.67 -5.42 10.85
C LEU A 33 11.36 -6.43 9.74
N GLY A 34 10.46 -6.08 8.81
CA GLY A 34 10.12 -6.93 7.68
C GLY A 34 11.32 -7.22 6.78
N ALA A 35 12.22 -6.26 6.59
CA ALA A 35 13.44 -6.45 5.82
C ALA A 35 14.38 -7.49 6.44
N PHE A 36 14.53 -7.49 7.76
CA PHE A 36 15.35 -8.48 8.47
C PHE A 36 14.68 -9.86 8.55
N ILE A 37 13.37 -9.91 8.83
CA ILE A 37 12.63 -11.17 8.97
C ILE A 37 12.40 -11.86 7.61
N SER A 38 12.50 -11.12 6.50
CA SER A 38 12.29 -11.66 5.16
C SER A 38 13.22 -12.81 4.78
N SER A 39 14.40 -12.94 5.40
CA SER A 39 15.34 -14.02 5.12
C SER A 39 14.90 -15.36 5.69
N ASP A 40 14.08 -15.35 6.75
CA ASP A 40 13.88 -16.53 7.61
C ASP A 40 12.46 -17.11 7.50
N LEU A 41 11.63 -16.57 6.60
CA LEU A 41 10.19 -16.82 6.55
C LEU A 41 9.79 -17.61 5.31
N SER A 42 9.09 -18.74 5.49
CA SER A 42 8.52 -19.52 4.38
C SER A 42 7.59 -18.66 3.51
N PRO A 43 7.94 -18.39 2.25
CA PRO A 43 7.21 -17.45 1.39
C PRO A 43 5.76 -17.87 1.12
N GLU A 44 5.46 -19.17 1.20
CA GLU A 44 4.17 -19.77 0.83
C GLU A 44 3.02 -19.37 1.76
N ILE A 45 3.21 -19.53 3.08
CA ILE A 45 2.20 -19.18 4.09
C ILE A 45 1.88 -17.68 4.01
N PHE A 46 2.91 -16.86 3.82
CA PHE A 46 2.74 -15.41 3.68
C PHE A 46 1.96 -15.04 2.44
N LYS A 47 2.25 -15.66 1.29
CA LYS A 47 1.51 -15.42 0.03
C LYS A 47 0.02 -15.73 0.21
N ILE A 48 -0.32 -16.85 0.85
CA ILE A 48 -1.71 -17.27 1.09
C ILE A 48 -2.42 -16.31 2.05
N LEU A 49 -1.81 -15.98 3.19
CA LEU A 49 -2.36 -15.02 4.14
C LEU A 49 -2.61 -13.66 3.48
N PHE A 50 -1.65 -13.22 2.66
CA PHE A 50 -1.77 -11.95 1.97
C PHE A 50 -2.87 -11.96 0.91
N ALA A 51 -3.00 -13.05 0.14
CA ALA A 51 -4.09 -13.24 -0.81
C ALA A 51 -5.47 -13.19 -0.11
N LEU A 52 -5.61 -13.81 1.06
CA LEU A 52 -6.84 -13.75 1.87
C LEU A 52 -7.18 -12.32 2.29
N VAL A 53 -6.19 -11.52 2.70
CA VAL A 53 -6.38 -10.11 3.05
C VAL A 53 -6.85 -9.30 1.84
N LEU A 54 -6.26 -9.53 0.66
CA LEU A 54 -6.63 -8.83 -0.57
C LEU A 54 -8.05 -9.20 -1.02
N ILE A 55 -8.43 -10.48 -0.96
CA ILE A 55 -9.79 -10.94 -1.28
C ILE A 55 -10.80 -10.34 -0.29
N SER A 56 -10.51 -10.40 1.01
CA SER A 56 -11.37 -9.82 2.05
C SER A 56 -11.57 -8.31 1.84
N SER A 57 -10.49 -7.61 1.50
CA SER A 57 -10.51 -6.18 1.16
C SER A 57 -11.35 -5.89 -0.08
N ALA A 58 -11.15 -6.66 -1.14
CA ALA A 58 -11.89 -6.52 -2.40
C ALA A 58 -13.39 -6.77 -2.18
N SER A 59 -13.75 -7.83 -1.45
CA SER A 59 -15.13 -8.15 -1.10
C SER A 59 -15.75 -7.03 -0.24
N TYR A 60 -15.07 -6.55 0.80
CA TYR A 60 -15.57 -5.45 1.61
C TYR A 60 -15.83 -4.19 0.79
N ILE A 61 -14.84 -3.80 -0.03
CA ILE A 61 -14.97 -2.64 -0.91
C ILE A 61 -16.16 -2.87 -1.84
N PHE A 62 -16.29 -4.03 -2.48
CA PHE A 62 -17.41 -4.35 -3.37
C PHE A 62 -18.77 -4.18 -2.68
N LEU A 63 -18.97 -4.82 -1.52
CA LEU A 63 -20.23 -4.79 -0.75
C LEU A 63 -20.63 -3.37 -0.32
N LYS A 64 -19.66 -2.49 -0.05
CA LYS A 64 -19.95 -1.12 0.42
C LYS A 64 -20.32 -0.19 -0.74
N ARG A 65 -21.63 -0.04 -1.00
CA ARG A 65 -22.16 0.68 -2.18
C ARG A 65 -21.85 2.18 -2.20
N LYS A 66 -21.72 2.82 -1.03
CA LYS A 66 -21.30 4.22 -0.86
C LYS A 66 -20.38 4.28 0.35
N ILE A 67 -19.15 4.77 0.17
CA ILE A 67 -18.27 5.04 1.30
C ILE A 67 -18.71 6.39 1.85
N GLU A 68 -19.49 6.38 2.93
CA GLU A 68 -19.81 7.61 3.66
C GLU A 68 -18.53 8.12 4.30
N GLU A 69 -18.09 9.32 3.90
CA GLU A 69 -17.02 10.04 4.60
C GLU A 69 -17.54 10.37 5.99
N LYS A 70 -17.18 9.53 6.98
CA LYS A 70 -17.36 9.93 8.38
C LYS A 70 -16.46 11.15 8.62
N PRO A 71 -16.93 12.18 9.36
CA PRO A 71 -16.01 13.18 9.88
C PRO A 71 -14.89 12.44 10.60
N ILE A 72 -13.65 12.88 10.40
CA ILE A 72 -12.44 12.24 10.94
C ILE A 72 -12.42 12.48 12.46
N ASP A 73 -13.31 11.81 13.18
CA ASP A 73 -13.38 11.73 14.63
C ASP A 73 -12.82 10.36 15.00
N VAL A 74 -11.50 10.26 14.84
CA VAL A 74 -10.79 8.99 15.00
C VAL A 74 -10.65 8.73 16.48
N SER A 75 -11.53 7.88 17.02
CA SER A 75 -11.37 7.32 18.36
C SER A 75 -9.91 6.88 18.55
N ARG A 76 -9.33 7.17 19.71
CA ARG A 76 -7.97 6.74 20.07
C ARG A 76 -7.74 5.26 19.79
N LEU A 77 -8.76 4.43 20.00
CA LEU A 77 -8.72 2.98 19.73
C LEU A 77 -8.56 2.68 18.23
N LEU A 78 -9.29 3.39 17.37
CA LEU A 78 -9.20 3.26 15.92
C LEU A 78 -7.81 3.71 15.41
N LEU A 79 -7.26 4.77 16.02
CA LEU A 79 -5.90 5.25 15.74
C LEU A 79 -4.85 4.20 16.11
N VAL A 80 -4.92 3.62 17.31
CA VAL A 80 -4.00 2.57 17.73
C VAL A 80 -4.10 1.34 16.83
N PHE A 81 -5.33 0.91 16.48
CA PHE A 81 -5.53 -0.21 15.58
C PHE A 81 -4.95 0.05 14.18
N SER A 82 -5.21 1.24 13.62
CA SER A 82 -4.67 1.64 12.33
C SER A 82 -3.14 1.80 12.34
N ALA A 83 -2.55 2.24 13.45
CA ALA A 83 -1.11 2.32 13.63
C ALA A 83 -0.49 0.92 13.66
N GLY A 84 -1.06 -0.01 14.44
CA GLY A 84 -0.63 -1.41 14.44
C GLY A 84 -0.75 -2.05 13.06
N ALA A 85 -1.88 -1.84 12.38
CA ALA A 85 -2.06 -2.32 11.02
C ALA A 85 -1.09 -1.67 10.02
N SER A 86 -0.70 -0.41 10.20
CA SER A 86 0.32 0.26 9.39
C SER A 86 1.70 -0.33 9.59
N PHE A 87 2.05 -0.68 10.83
CA PHE A 87 3.27 -1.41 11.16
C PHE A 87 3.32 -2.79 10.48
N PHE A 88 2.27 -3.59 10.61
CA PHE A 88 2.18 -4.90 9.92
C PHE A 88 2.15 -4.76 8.40
N ALA A 89 1.46 -3.74 7.86
CA ALA A 89 1.48 -3.42 6.45
C ALA A 89 2.90 -3.06 5.98
N GLY A 90 3.69 -2.38 6.81
CA GLY A 90 5.11 -2.09 6.59
C GLY A 90 5.96 -3.35 6.50
N ILE A 91 5.75 -4.33 7.41
CA ILE A 91 6.40 -5.64 7.38
C ILE A 91 6.07 -6.34 6.06
N ILE A 92 4.78 -6.52 5.76
CA ILE A 92 4.31 -7.22 4.57
C ILE A 92 4.81 -6.52 3.30
N SER A 93 4.76 -5.18 3.26
CA SER A 93 5.30 -4.40 2.15
C SER A 93 6.77 -4.70 1.87
N SER A 94 7.57 -4.88 2.92
CA SER A 94 8.99 -5.17 2.79
C SER A 94 9.24 -6.59 2.30
N LEU A 95 8.51 -7.57 2.85
CA LEU A 95 8.64 -9.00 2.51
C LEU A 95 8.42 -9.26 1.03
N PHE A 96 7.44 -8.59 0.43
CA PHE A 96 7.04 -8.88 -0.95
C PHE A 96 7.60 -7.91 -1.99
N GLY A 97 8.29 -6.83 -1.57
CA GLY A 97 8.84 -5.83 -2.49
C GLY A 97 7.80 -5.07 -3.34
N ILE A 98 6.49 -5.33 -3.16
CA ILE A 98 5.40 -4.78 -4.01
C ILE A 98 5.11 -3.30 -3.68
N GLY A 99 5.61 -2.82 -2.54
CA GLY A 99 5.21 -1.54 -1.98
C GLY A 99 3.77 -1.59 -1.47
N GLY A 100 3.59 -1.45 -0.15
CA GLY A 100 2.36 -1.66 0.62
C GLY A 100 1.12 -0.84 0.23
N GLY A 101 1.11 -0.13 -0.90
CA GLY A 101 -0.06 0.58 -1.42
C GLY A 101 -1.30 -0.30 -1.58
N LEU A 102 -1.13 -1.59 -1.89
CA LEU A 102 -2.21 -2.59 -1.92
C LEU A 102 -2.86 -2.81 -0.55
N ILE A 103 -2.14 -2.54 0.55
CA ILE A 103 -2.59 -2.77 1.92
C ILE A 103 -3.12 -1.49 2.53
N PHE A 104 -2.41 -0.38 2.34
CA PHE A 104 -2.76 0.90 2.93
C PHE A 104 -4.09 1.44 2.42
N VAL A 105 -4.45 1.22 1.15
CA VAL A 105 -5.75 1.67 0.60
C VAL A 105 -6.92 0.95 1.28
N PRO A 106 -6.99 -0.40 1.28
CA PRO A 106 -8.01 -1.11 2.06
C PRO A 106 -7.98 -0.77 3.53
N LEU A 107 -6.79 -0.65 4.14
CA LEU A 107 -6.69 -0.31 5.55
C LEU A 107 -7.42 1.00 5.86
N MET A 108 -7.23 2.05 5.07
CA MET A 108 -7.90 3.33 5.30
C MET A 108 -9.40 3.29 4.98
N VAL A 109 -9.80 2.54 3.96
CA VAL A 109 -11.21 2.47 3.55
C VAL A 109 -12.04 1.60 4.50
N VAL A 110 -11.46 0.50 4.96
CA VAL A 110 -12.08 -0.50 5.83
C VAL A 110 -11.99 -0.04 7.28
N ALA A 111 -10.79 0.30 7.78
CA ALA A 111 -10.58 0.60 9.19
C ALA A 111 -10.93 2.05 9.53
N LEU A 112 -10.60 3.02 8.66
CA LEU A 112 -10.81 4.45 8.93
C LEU A 112 -12.06 5.03 8.24
N GLY A 113 -12.68 4.29 7.31
CA GLY A 113 -13.89 4.74 6.62
C GLY A 113 -13.67 5.93 5.69
N ILE A 114 -12.44 6.15 5.23
CA ILE A 114 -12.06 7.29 4.37
C ILE A 114 -12.41 6.96 2.91
N SER A 115 -12.87 7.96 2.16
CA SER A 115 -13.19 7.81 0.73
C SER A 115 -11.98 7.37 -0.10
N MET A 116 -12.21 6.65 -1.20
CA MET A 116 -11.14 6.17 -2.08
C MET A 116 -10.30 7.32 -2.63
N LYS A 117 -10.93 8.49 -2.88
CA LYS A 117 -10.28 9.69 -3.40
C LYS A 117 -9.25 10.31 -2.43
N ARG A 118 -9.36 10.05 -1.12
CA ARG A 118 -8.41 10.49 -0.09
C ARG A 118 -7.50 9.35 0.36
N ALA A 119 -8.03 8.12 0.44
CA ALA A 119 -7.28 6.93 0.81
C ALA A 119 -6.17 6.62 -0.21
N ALA A 120 -6.46 6.64 -1.52
CA ALA A 120 -5.42 6.38 -2.54
C ALA A 120 -4.24 7.37 -2.44
N PRO A 121 -4.44 8.69 -2.41
CA PRO A 121 -3.37 9.65 -2.15
C PRO A 121 -2.60 9.44 -0.83
N THR A 122 -3.33 9.25 0.27
CA THR A 122 -2.73 9.09 1.60
C THR A 122 -1.91 7.80 1.67
N SER A 123 -2.28 6.77 0.93
CA SER A 123 -1.56 5.48 0.90
C SER A 123 -0.21 5.63 0.21
N GLN A 124 -0.14 6.44 -0.85
CA GLN A 124 1.10 6.72 -1.56
C GLN A 124 2.05 7.56 -0.70
N PHE A 125 1.49 8.45 0.11
CA PHE A 125 2.25 9.22 1.10
C PHE A 125 2.85 8.31 2.18
N ILE A 126 2.06 7.41 2.77
CA ILE A 126 2.55 6.41 3.74
C ILE A 126 3.61 5.50 3.09
N LEU A 127 3.34 5.04 1.88
CA LEU A 127 4.24 4.19 1.11
C LEU A 127 5.59 4.88 0.82
N MET A 128 5.62 6.20 0.68
CA MET A 128 6.86 6.94 0.52
C MET A 128 7.83 6.71 1.69
N PHE A 129 7.34 6.72 2.94
CA PHE A 129 8.16 6.45 4.13
C PHE A 129 8.60 4.99 4.19
N ALA A 130 7.67 4.07 3.99
CA ALA A 130 7.96 2.64 3.97
C ALA A 130 9.02 2.32 2.91
N SER A 131 8.81 2.72 1.65
CA SER A 131 9.75 2.48 0.56
C SER A 131 11.11 3.14 0.79
N PHE A 132 11.17 4.35 1.36
CA PHE A 132 12.44 5.01 1.65
C PHE A 132 13.24 4.24 2.72
N SER A 133 12.58 3.84 3.81
CA SER A 133 13.22 3.04 4.86
C SER A 133 13.64 1.65 4.34
N GLY A 134 12.79 0.99 3.56
CA GLY A 134 13.08 -0.31 2.97
C GLY A 134 14.25 -0.26 2.00
N LEU A 135 14.36 0.80 1.18
CA LEU A 135 15.49 1.01 0.28
C LEU A 135 16.81 1.10 1.04
N ILE A 136 16.85 1.86 2.15
CA ILE A 136 18.06 1.99 2.98
C ILE A 136 18.46 0.63 3.55
N VAL A 137 17.53 -0.08 4.19
CA VAL A 137 17.84 -1.36 4.84
C VAL A 137 18.21 -2.43 3.82
N HIS A 138 17.49 -2.57 2.71
CA HIS A 138 17.83 -3.55 1.67
C HIS A 138 19.17 -3.23 1.02
N SER A 139 19.50 -1.94 0.81
CA SER A 139 20.82 -1.56 0.28
C SER A 139 21.95 -1.89 1.26
N MET A 140 21.69 -1.82 2.57
CA MET A 140 22.65 -2.24 3.60
C MET A 140 22.78 -3.75 3.71
N LEU A 141 21.69 -4.50 3.49
CA LEU A 141 21.66 -5.96 3.58
C LEU A 141 22.27 -6.68 2.36
N GLY A 142 22.45 -6.00 1.23
CA GLY A 142 23.17 -6.51 0.06
C GLY A 142 22.95 -5.65 -1.17
N HIS A 143 23.98 -5.46 -2.00
CA HIS A 143 23.92 -4.64 -3.21
C HIS A 143 22.83 -5.14 -4.17
N PRO A 144 21.69 -4.43 -4.33
CA PRO A 144 20.72 -4.78 -5.35
C PRO A 144 21.36 -4.60 -6.73
N ASP A 145 20.88 -5.32 -7.75
CA ASP A 145 21.24 -5.01 -9.13
C ASP A 145 20.74 -3.59 -9.45
N TYR A 146 21.63 -2.60 -9.28
CA TYR A 146 21.32 -1.19 -9.44
C TYR A 146 20.91 -0.84 -10.86
N TYR A 147 21.34 -1.63 -11.85
CA TYR A 147 20.99 -1.41 -13.24
C TYR A 147 19.52 -1.75 -13.49
N GLN A 148 19.08 -2.94 -13.04
CA GLN A 148 17.67 -3.33 -13.08
C GLN A 148 16.81 -2.40 -12.22
N ALA A 149 17.28 -2.05 -11.03
CA ALA A 149 16.58 -1.14 -10.14
C ALA A 149 16.38 0.24 -10.77
N LEU A 150 17.37 0.78 -11.49
CA LEU A 150 17.28 2.06 -12.18
C LEU A 150 16.24 2.02 -13.31
N LEU A 151 16.29 1.00 -14.17
CA LEU A 151 15.34 0.81 -15.27
C LEU A 151 13.89 0.72 -14.75
N LEU A 152 13.68 -0.11 -13.72
CA LEU A 152 12.38 -0.25 -13.07
C LEU A 152 11.94 1.05 -12.38
N SER A 153 12.87 1.78 -11.77
CA SER A 153 12.58 3.05 -11.10
C SER A 153 12.08 4.12 -12.08
N ILE A 154 12.68 4.24 -13.26
CA ILE A 154 12.24 5.19 -14.30
C ILE A 154 10.81 4.86 -14.75
N GLY A 155 10.55 3.59 -15.09
CA GLY A 155 9.21 3.14 -15.47
C GLY A 155 8.18 3.36 -14.36
N ALA A 156 8.52 3.01 -13.12
CA ALA A 156 7.67 3.23 -11.95
C ALA A 156 7.46 4.72 -11.65
N PHE A 157 8.44 5.58 -11.89
CA PHE A 157 8.32 7.02 -11.70
C PHE A 157 7.34 7.62 -12.72
N ALA A 158 7.54 7.33 -14.01
CA ALA A 158 6.64 7.77 -15.07
C ALA A 158 5.21 7.24 -14.87
N GLY A 159 5.08 5.93 -14.61
CA GLY A 159 3.79 5.29 -14.32
C GLY A 159 3.13 5.86 -13.06
N GLY A 160 3.90 6.21 -12.03
CA GLY A 160 3.40 6.86 -10.83
C GLY A 160 2.82 8.25 -11.07
N ILE A 161 3.45 9.06 -11.94
CA ILE A 161 2.93 10.37 -12.34
C ILE A 161 1.65 10.21 -13.15
N LEU A 162 1.69 9.38 -14.20
CA LEU A 162 0.55 9.18 -15.10
C LEU A 162 -0.65 8.57 -14.35
N GLY A 163 -0.41 7.52 -13.56
CA GLY A 163 -1.43 6.88 -12.73
C GLY A 163 -2.04 7.84 -11.72
N ALA A 164 -1.23 8.68 -11.07
CA ALA A 164 -1.74 9.69 -10.16
C ALA A 164 -2.65 10.68 -10.86
N ARG A 165 -2.22 11.27 -11.99
CA ARG A 165 -3.02 12.22 -12.77
C ARG A 165 -4.34 11.59 -13.23
N LEU A 166 -4.29 10.40 -13.83
CA LEU A 166 -5.48 9.72 -14.34
C LEU A 166 -6.47 9.35 -13.23
N SER A 167 -5.98 8.91 -12.07
CA SER A 167 -6.85 8.51 -10.95
C SER A 167 -7.74 9.65 -10.44
N LEU A 168 -7.35 10.90 -10.67
CA LEU A 168 -8.03 12.10 -10.18
C LEU A 168 -9.21 12.51 -11.07
N GLU A 169 -9.14 12.15 -12.36
CA GLU A 169 -10.17 12.38 -13.37
C GLU A 169 -11.23 11.27 -13.37
N ILE A 170 -10.88 10.09 -12.82
CA ILE A 170 -11.78 8.94 -12.75
C ILE A 170 -12.86 9.14 -11.67
N LYS A 171 -14.12 8.88 -12.03
CA LYS A 171 -15.25 8.85 -11.08
C LYS A 171 -15.01 7.80 -9.98
N GLU A 172 -15.44 8.10 -8.76
CA GLU A 172 -15.19 7.24 -7.59
C GLU A 172 -15.61 5.78 -7.77
N ASN A 173 -16.78 5.53 -8.37
CA ASN A 173 -17.26 4.18 -8.66
C ASN A 173 -16.33 3.41 -9.62
N LYS A 174 -15.78 4.10 -10.64
CA LYS A 174 -14.84 3.49 -11.58
C LYS A 174 -13.49 3.24 -10.89
N LEU A 175 -13.00 4.18 -10.08
CA LEU A 175 -11.77 4.01 -9.31
C LEU A 175 -11.88 2.82 -8.36
N LYS A 176 -13.04 2.69 -7.69
CA LYS A 176 -13.37 1.56 -6.82
C LYS A 176 -13.29 0.22 -7.57
N ILE A 177 -13.91 0.12 -8.75
CA ILE A 177 -13.87 -1.10 -9.56
C ILE A 177 -12.44 -1.44 -9.99
N ILE A 178 -11.67 -0.44 -10.44
CA ILE A 178 -10.27 -0.63 -10.84
C ILE A 178 -9.45 -1.18 -9.67
N VAL A 179 -9.60 -0.63 -8.48
CA VAL A 179 -8.88 -1.13 -7.29
C VAL A 179 -9.31 -2.56 -6.94
N ILE A 180 -10.60 -2.90 -7.00
CA ILE A 180 -11.08 -4.27 -6.78
C ILE A 180 -10.41 -5.24 -7.76
N ILE A 181 -10.38 -4.90 -9.06
CA ILE A 181 -9.76 -5.73 -10.09
C ILE A 181 -8.28 -5.95 -9.77
N VAL A 182 -7.55 -4.89 -9.41
CA VAL A 182 -6.13 -4.96 -9.06
C VAL A 182 -5.90 -5.81 -7.81
N LEU A 183 -6.73 -5.69 -6.77
CA LEU A 183 -6.64 -6.50 -5.55
C LEU A 183 -6.86 -7.99 -5.84
N ILE A 184 -7.88 -8.33 -6.65
CA ILE A 184 -8.17 -9.72 -7.03
C ILE A 184 -7.06 -10.28 -7.91
N ALA A 185 -6.57 -9.52 -8.90
CA ALA A 185 -5.46 -9.95 -9.75
C ALA A 185 -4.19 -10.22 -8.92
N ALA A 186 -3.87 -9.34 -7.97
CA ALA A 186 -2.75 -9.55 -7.05
C ALA A 186 -2.94 -10.78 -6.16
N ALA A 187 -4.17 -11.01 -5.65
CA ALA A 187 -4.48 -12.20 -4.85
C ALA A 187 -4.31 -13.50 -5.65
N ILE A 188 -4.82 -13.54 -6.88
CA ILE A 188 -4.67 -14.70 -7.77
C ILE A 188 -3.18 -14.96 -8.04
N LYS A 189 -2.41 -13.92 -8.37
CA LYS A 189 -0.97 -14.03 -8.61
C LYS A 189 -0.24 -14.62 -7.40
N LEU A 190 -0.57 -14.17 -6.19
CA LEU A 190 0.04 -14.70 -4.96
C LEU A 190 -0.33 -16.16 -4.69
N ILE A 191 -1.57 -16.56 -4.98
CA ILE A 191 -2.00 -17.96 -4.84
C ILE A 191 -1.24 -18.84 -5.83
N ILE A 192 -1.13 -18.43 -7.09
CA ILE A 192 -0.35 -19.16 -8.10
C ILE A 192 1.11 -19.29 -7.66
N ASP A 193 1.74 -18.18 -7.27
CA ASP A 193 3.11 -18.17 -6.76
C ASP A 193 3.29 -19.02 -5.49
N SER A 194 2.23 -19.26 -4.72
CA SER A 194 2.28 -20.10 -3.51
C SER A 194 2.22 -21.59 -3.82
N THR A 195 1.66 -21.97 -4.97
CA THR A 195 1.56 -23.37 -5.40
C THR A 195 2.83 -23.90 -6.06
N GLY A 196 3.85 -23.06 -6.27
CA GLY A 196 5.14 -23.46 -6.85
C GLY A 196 5.07 -23.86 -8.32
N ILE A 197 3.99 -23.51 -9.03
CA ILE A 197 3.76 -23.90 -10.43
C ILE A 197 4.55 -23.02 -11.42
N PHE A 198 5.20 -21.94 -10.96
CA PHE A 198 6.15 -21.12 -11.73
C PHE A 198 7.24 -20.52 -10.83
#